data_AF-A0A8T7LVC7-F1
#
_entry.id   AF-A0A8T7LVC7-F1
#
_cell.length_a   1.000
_cell.length_b   1.000
_cell.length_c   1.000
_cell.angle_alpha   90.00
_cell.angle_beta   90.00
_cell.angle_gamma   90.00
#
_symmetry.space_group_name_H-M   'P 1'
#
loop_
_entity.id
_entity.type
_entity.pdbx_description
1 polymer ?
#
loop_
_entity_poly.entity_id
_entity_poly.type
_entity_poly.pdbx_seq_one_letter_code
_entity_poly.pdbx_strand_id
1 'polypeptide(L)'
;MSELDKRFHRIMGGLIGNETFGASLEEEAANQLLAWGESETKKIVQQTIGMDEETAEAYLAPRLRALRLMLRAFGRWVGETNILDDDARLTLWNLAEEQAKVLFGESFSLPRMEEATAQLQSGERADKTIAWLKRFIEENRFRGS
;
A
#
# COMPACT_ATOMS: atom_id res chain seq x y z
N MET A 1 -27.51 -2.19 -3.24
CA MET A 1 -26.10 -2.15 -2.77
C MET A 1 -25.85 -3.39 -1.94
N SER A 2 -24.85 -4.21 -2.28
CA SER A 2 -24.55 -5.44 -1.54
C SER A 2 -23.95 -5.13 -0.16
N GLU A 3 -23.90 -6.13 0.72
CA GLU A 3 -23.26 -5.96 2.05
C GLU A 3 -21.76 -5.66 1.93
N LEU A 4 -21.09 -6.26 0.93
CA LEU A 4 -19.70 -5.94 0.59
C LEU A 4 -19.55 -4.49 0.13
N ASP A 5 -20.48 -3.99 -0.70
CA ASP A 5 -20.43 -2.61 -1.18
C ASP A 5 -20.61 -1.62 -0.02
N LYS A 6 -21.50 -1.91 0.94
CA LYS A 6 -21.64 -1.08 2.16
C LYS A 6 -20.35 -1.08 2.98
N ARG A 7 -19.77 -2.26 3.23
CA ARG A 7 -18.51 -2.40 3.98
C ARG A 7 -17.39 -1.63 3.28
N PHE A 8 -17.24 -1.79 1.96
CA PHE A 8 -16.27 -1.08 1.14
C PHE A 8 -16.44 0.44 1.24
N HIS A 9 -17.65 0.97 1.02
CA HIS A 9 -17.89 2.42 1.10
C HIS A 9 -17.59 2.99 2.50
N ARG A 10 -17.97 2.27 3.57
CA ARG A 10 -17.65 2.67 4.95
C ARG A 10 -16.14 2.76 5.17
N ILE A 11 -15.39 1.75 4.71
CA ILE A 11 -13.93 1.69 4.86
C ILE A 11 -13.26 2.79 4.05
N MET A 12 -13.66 2.96 2.79
CA MET A 12 -13.09 3.97 1.89
C MET A 12 -13.34 5.39 2.39
N GLY A 13 -14.54 5.68 2.93
CA GLY A 13 -14.83 6.97 3.55
C GLY A 13 -13.88 7.31 4.69
N GLY A 14 -13.51 6.32 5.51
CA GLY A 14 -12.54 6.51 6.60
C GLY A 14 -11.08 6.51 6.16
N LEU A 15 -10.75 5.84 5.04
CA LEU A 15 -9.41 5.75 4.47
C LEU A 15 -9.03 7.02 3.69
N ILE A 16 -9.97 7.59 2.93
CA ILE A 16 -9.77 8.82 2.15
C ILE A 16 -9.91 10.08 3.01
N GLY A 17 -10.89 10.10 3.93
CA GLY A 17 -11.21 11.32 4.69
C GLY A 17 -10.16 11.76 5.71
N ASN A 18 -9.28 10.85 6.14
CA ASN A 18 -8.35 11.09 7.25
C ASN A 18 -6.86 11.03 6.87
N GLU A 19 -6.50 10.57 5.66
CA GLU A 19 -5.12 10.24 5.32
C GLU A 19 -4.68 10.87 3.99
N THR A 20 -3.71 11.77 4.07
CA THR A 20 -2.98 12.28 2.90
C THR A 20 -1.84 11.32 2.55
N PHE A 21 -2.16 10.22 1.85
CA PHE A 21 -1.14 9.27 1.37
C PHE A 21 -0.10 9.92 0.45
N GLY A 22 -0.47 11.01 -0.21
CA GLY A 22 0.34 11.72 -1.19
C GLY A 22 0.54 13.21 -0.90
N ALA A 23 0.57 13.64 0.37
CA ALA A 23 0.82 15.07 0.69
C ALA A 23 2.07 15.64 0.02
N SER A 24 3.10 14.79 -0.15
CA SER A 24 4.39 15.10 -0.75
C SER A 24 4.50 14.60 -2.20
N LEU A 25 3.42 14.07 -2.78
CA LEU A 25 3.39 13.55 -4.14
C LEU A 25 2.76 14.56 -5.09
N GLU A 26 3.22 14.56 -6.35
CA GLU A 26 2.48 15.21 -7.44
C GLU A 26 1.12 14.53 -7.64
N GLU A 27 0.15 15.28 -8.16
CA GLU A 27 -1.25 14.84 -8.31
C GLU A 27 -1.38 13.48 -9.00
N GLU A 28 -0.65 13.26 -10.09
CA GLU A 28 -0.68 11.99 -10.84
C GLU A 28 -0.22 10.81 -9.97
N ALA A 29 0.88 10.99 -9.23
CA ALA A 29 1.43 9.98 -8.34
C ALA A 29 0.50 9.72 -7.14
N ALA A 30 -0.08 10.77 -6.56
CA ALA A 30 -1.06 10.66 -5.48
C ALA A 30 -2.32 9.89 -5.93
N ASN A 31 -2.83 10.19 -7.13
CA ASN A 31 -4.00 9.52 -7.71
C ASN A 31 -3.72 8.03 -7.97
N GLN A 32 -2.52 7.69 -8.47
CA GLN A 32 -2.14 6.29 -8.66
C GLN A 32 -2.05 5.50 -7.36
N LEU A 33 -1.47 6.11 -6.31
CA LEU A 33 -1.38 5.50 -4.99
C LEU A 33 -2.78 5.29 -4.37
N LEU A 34 -3.67 6.28 -4.54
CA LEU A 34 -5.05 6.19 -4.07
C LEU A 34 -5.83 5.08 -4.81
N ALA A 35 -5.77 5.07 -6.14
CA ALA A 35 -6.43 4.04 -6.95
C ALA A 35 -5.90 2.64 -6.64
N TRP A 36 -4.62 2.51 -6.30
CA TRP A 36 -4.05 1.26 -5.82
C TRP A 36 -4.63 0.87 -4.45
N GLY A 37 -4.70 1.79 -3.49
CA GLY A 37 -5.32 1.55 -2.19
C GLY A 37 -6.80 1.13 -2.28
N GLU A 38 -7.56 1.77 -3.16
CA GLU A 38 -8.95 1.38 -3.47
C GLU A 38 -9.04 -0.06 -3.98
N SER A 39 -8.20 -0.41 -4.95
CA SER A 39 -8.16 -1.76 -5.53
C SER A 39 -7.83 -2.81 -4.48
N GLU A 40 -6.80 -2.59 -3.65
CA GLU A 40 -6.45 -3.55 -2.58
C GLU A 40 -7.53 -3.62 -1.49
N THR A 41 -8.13 -2.49 -1.12
CA THR A 41 -9.23 -2.47 -0.15
C THR A 41 -10.41 -3.30 -0.64
N LYS A 42 -10.75 -3.21 -1.93
CA LYS A 42 -11.79 -4.04 -2.54
C LYS A 42 -11.47 -5.53 -2.43
N LYS A 43 -10.23 -5.94 -2.71
CA LYS A 43 -9.78 -7.34 -2.60
C LYS A 43 -9.86 -7.84 -1.14
N ILE A 44 -9.41 -7.03 -0.19
CA ILE A 44 -9.47 -7.36 1.25
C ILE A 44 -10.94 -7.51 1.71
N VAL A 45 -11.83 -6.62 1.30
CA VAL A 45 -13.27 -6.71 1.61
C VAL A 45 -13.91 -7.96 1.00
N GLN A 46 -13.55 -8.31 -0.24
CA GLN A 46 -14.04 -9.53 -0.88
C GLN A 46 -13.64 -10.81 -0.13
N GLN A 47 -12.53 -10.81 0.60
CA GLN A 47 -12.14 -11.96 1.43
C GLN A 47 -13.07 -12.18 2.65
N THR A 48 -13.97 -11.23 2.94
CA THR A 48 -14.95 -11.35 4.05
C THR A 48 -16.32 -11.90 3.62
N ILE A 49 -16.43 -12.38 2.38
CA ILE A 49 -17.66 -13.01 1.89
C ILE A 49 -18.03 -14.19 2.81
N GLY A 50 -19.28 -14.17 3.30
CA GLY A 50 -19.82 -15.22 4.17
C GLY A 50 -19.41 -15.10 5.63
N MET A 51 -18.57 -14.13 6.01
CA MET A 51 -18.29 -13.80 7.41
C MET A 51 -19.44 -12.96 8.00
N ASP A 52 -19.82 -13.25 9.25
CA ASP A 52 -20.61 -12.35 10.07
C ASP A 52 -19.85 -11.02 10.30
N GLU A 53 -20.54 -10.01 10.86
CA GLU A 53 -19.96 -8.67 10.99
C GLU A 53 -18.77 -8.62 11.96
N GLU A 54 -18.83 -9.35 13.07
CA GLU A 54 -17.75 -9.37 14.08
C GLU A 54 -16.51 -10.05 13.52
N THR A 55 -16.68 -11.21 12.89
CA THR A 55 -15.60 -11.94 12.22
C THR A 55 -15.00 -11.12 11.06
N ALA A 56 -15.84 -10.47 10.26
CA ALA A 56 -15.38 -9.60 9.18
C ALA A 56 -14.58 -8.41 9.72
N GLU A 57 -15.04 -7.76 10.78
CA GLU A 57 -14.33 -6.62 11.38
C GLU A 57 -12.96 -7.04 11.94
N ALA A 58 -12.90 -8.16 12.67
CA ALA A 58 -11.65 -8.72 13.18
C ALA A 58 -10.68 -9.12 12.05
N TYR A 59 -11.20 -9.58 10.91
CA TYR A 59 -10.41 -9.87 9.71
C TYR A 59 -9.88 -8.59 9.04
N LEU A 60 -10.72 -7.57 8.91
CA LEU A 60 -10.45 -6.35 8.15
C LEU A 60 -9.50 -5.41 8.89
N ALA A 61 -9.71 -5.19 10.20
CA ALA A 61 -9.00 -4.17 10.96
C ALA A 61 -7.45 -4.23 10.82
N PRO A 62 -6.78 -5.39 11.05
CA PRO A 62 -5.32 -5.46 10.91
C PRO A 62 -4.86 -5.25 9.46
N ARG A 63 -5.60 -5.76 8.47
CA ARG A 63 -5.25 -5.66 7.05
C ARG A 63 -5.41 -4.24 6.51
N LEU A 64 -6.50 -3.58 6.86
CA LEU A 64 -6.71 -2.19 6.45
C LEU A 64 -5.68 -1.26 7.09
N ARG A 65 -5.31 -1.50 8.36
CA ARG A 65 -4.21 -0.78 9.00
C ARG A 65 -2.90 -0.99 8.27
N ALA A 66 -2.55 -2.25 7.94
CA ALA A 66 -1.33 -2.57 7.23
C ALA A 66 -1.29 -1.90 5.84
N LEU A 67 -2.39 -1.98 5.07
CA LEU A 67 -2.51 -1.33 3.77
C LEU A 67 -2.26 0.19 3.87
N ARG A 68 -2.89 0.86 4.83
CA ARG A 68 -2.70 2.31 5.04
C ARG A 68 -1.25 2.66 5.35
N LEU A 69 -0.64 1.94 6.28
CA LEU A 69 0.75 2.17 6.68
C LEU A 69 1.72 1.88 5.53
N MET A 70 1.49 0.81 4.75
CA MET A 70 2.27 0.48 3.56
C MET A 70 2.19 1.60 2.50
N LEU A 71 0.99 2.02 2.14
CA LEU A 71 0.79 3.07 1.13
C LEU A 71 1.40 4.40 1.58
N ARG A 72 1.24 4.77 2.85
CA ARG A 72 1.87 5.97 3.41
C ARG A 72 3.39 5.89 3.39
N ALA A 73 3.96 4.73 3.73
CA ALA A 73 5.40 4.53 3.69
C ALA A 73 5.94 4.70 2.26
N PHE A 74 5.30 4.09 1.26
CA PHE A 74 5.65 4.30 -0.15
C PHE A 74 5.45 5.74 -0.61
N GLY A 75 4.32 6.36 -0.28
CA GLY A 75 4.05 7.74 -0.67
C GLY A 75 5.10 8.72 -0.16
N ARG A 76 5.55 8.55 1.08
CA ARG A 76 6.66 9.33 1.65
C ARG A 76 8.00 8.97 1.04
N TRP A 77 8.29 7.68 0.88
CA TRP A 77 9.56 7.22 0.31
C TRP A 77 9.77 7.74 -1.12
N VAL A 78 8.69 7.83 -1.90
CA VAL A 78 8.71 8.40 -3.26
C VAL A 78 8.70 9.93 -3.23
N GLY A 79 7.77 10.55 -2.50
CA GLY A 79 7.53 12.00 -2.56
C GLY A 79 8.56 12.85 -1.82
N GLU A 80 9.24 12.29 -0.81
CA GLU A 80 10.20 13.02 0.03
C GLU A 80 11.66 12.68 -0.31
N THR A 81 11.92 12.19 -1.53
CA THR A 81 13.27 11.74 -1.97
C THR A 81 14.36 12.81 -1.82
N ASN A 82 14.01 14.10 -1.97
CA ASN A 82 14.96 15.22 -1.84
C ASN A 82 15.10 15.75 -0.40
N ILE A 83 14.31 15.22 0.55
CA ILE A 83 14.23 15.69 1.94
C ILE A 83 14.78 14.63 2.90
N LEU A 84 14.49 13.36 2.62
CA LEU A 84 14.91 12.25 3.47
C LEU A 84 16.34 11.81 3.14
N ASP A 85 17.12 11.53 4.18
CA ASP A 85 18.39 10.82 4.07
C ASP A 85 18.18 9.32 3.84
N ASP A 86 19.27 8.61 3.56
CA ASP A 86 19.23 7.19 3.24
C ASP A 86 18.69 6.33 4.40
N ASP A 87 18.99 6.69 5.65
CA ASP A 87 18.50 5.97 6.84
C ASP A 87 16.99 6.12 7.01
N ALA A 88 16.45 7.33 6.83
CA ALA A 88 15.02 7.58 6.87
C ALA A 88 14.28 6.88 5.72
N ARG A 89 14.88 6.85 4.52
CA ARG A 89 14.35 6.11 3.38
C ARG A 89 14.34 4.60 3.62
N LEU A 90 15.41 4.05 4.18
CA LEU A 90 15.50 2.64 4.55
C LEU A 90 14.45 2.28 5.61
N THR A 91 14.23 3.17 6.59
CA THR A 91 13.19 2.99 7.61
C THR A 91 11.79 2.90 7.00
N LEU A 92 11.46 3.76 6.03
CA LEU A 92 10.19 3.70 5.32
C LEU A 92 10.07 2.43 4.46
N TRP A 93 11.16 2.02 3.81
CA TRP A 93 11.20 0.80 3.01
C TRP A 93 10.90 -0.44 3.86
N ASN A 94 11.60 -0.58 4.99
CA ASN A 94 11.39 -1.67 5.93
C ASN A 94 9.98 -1.64 6.54
N LEU A 95 9.46 -0.46 6.87
CA LEU A 95 8.08 -0.33 7.33
C LEU A 95 7.10 -0.85 6.27
N ALA A 96 7.29 -0.46 5.00
CA ALA A 96 6.42 -0.91 3.93
C ALA A 96 6.47 -2.44 3.76
N GLU A 97 7.66 -3.05 3.85
CA GLU A 97 7.83 -4.50 3.80
C GLU A 97 7.10 -5.21 4.96
N GLU A 98 7.28 -4.73 6.19
CA GLU A 98 6.62 -5.32 7.36
C GLU A 98 5.09 -5.28 7.25
N GLN A 99 4.53 -4.19 6.70
CA GLN A 99 3.10 -4.12 6.44
C GLN A 99 2.67 -5.00 5.27
N ALA A 100 3.50 -5.13 4.24
CA ALA A 100 3.24 -6.02 3.11
C ALA A 100 3.18 -7.50 3.56
N LYS A 101 4.00 -7.92 4.53
CA LYS A 101 3.93 -9.26 5.13
C LYS A 101 2.58 -9.53 5.80
N VAL A 102 2.01 -8.55 6.50
CA VAL A 102 0.66 -8.67 7.09
C VAL A 102 -0.42 -8.88 6.01
N LEU A 103 -0.24 -8.29 4.83
CA LEU A 103 -1.21 -8.35 3.73
C LEU A 103 -1.06 -9.60 2.87
N PHE A 104 0.17 -9.99 2.56
CA PHE A 104 0.51 -10.97 1.52
C PHE A 104 1.15 -12.24 2.08
N GLY A 105 1.42 -12.29 3.39
CA GLY A 105 2.02 -13.42 4.10
C GLY A 105 3.46 -13.16 4.55
N GLU A 106 3.88 -13.86 5.60
CA GLU A 106 5.20 -13.72 6.24
C GLU A 106 6.39 -13.97 5.31
N SER A 107 6.17 -14.74 4.24
CA SER A 107 7.18 -15.05 3.21
C SER A 107 7.33 -13.94 2.17
N PHE A 108 6.48 -12.92 2.18
CA PHE A 108 6.60 -11.78 1.28
C PHE A 108 7.83 -10.95 1.62
N SER A 109 8.60 -10.57 0.59
CA SER A 109 9.71 -9.64 0.74
C SER A 109 9.72 -8.62 -0.39
N LEU A 110 10.09 -7.39 -0.04
CA LEU A 110 10.50 -6.40 -1.04
C LEU A 110 11.93 -6.73 -1.51
N PRO A 111 12.36 -6.23 -2.68
CA PRO A 111 13.78 -6.26 -3.00
C PRO A 111 14.52 -5.37 -2.01
N ARG A 112 15.84 -5.51 -1.94
CA ARG A 112 16.64 -4.59 -1.12
C ARG A 112 16.44 -3.17 -1.62
N MET A 113 16.50 -2.18 -0.72
CA MET A 113 16.27 -0.80 -1.11
C MET A 113 17.27 -0.37 -2.21
N GLU A 114 18.53 -0.80 -2.13
CA GLU A 114 19.54 -0.50 -3.16
C GLU A 114 19.21 -1.15 -4.51
N GLU A 115 18.61 -2.35 -4.51
CA GLU A 115 18.18 -3.02 -5.73
C GLU A 115 16.97 -2.31 -6.36
N ALA A 116 16.05 -1.83 -5.52
CA ALA A 116 14.92 -1.02 -5.97
C ALA A 116 15.38 0.31 -6.56
N THR A 117 16.27 1.02 -5.87
CA THR A 117 16.79 2.32 -6.36
C THR A 117 17.68 2.17 -7.58
N ALA A 118 18.40 1.06 -7.75
CA ALA A 118 19.19 0.79 -8.96
C ALA A 118 18.32 0.48 -10.19
N GLN A 119 17.11 -0.07 -10.00
CA GLN A 119 16.15 -0.31 -11.08
C GLN A 119 15.41 0.96 -11.51
N LEU A 120 15.29 1.93 -10.61
CA LEU A 120 14.68 3.22 -10.87
C LEU A 120 15.73 4.18 -11.42
N GLN A 121 15.40 4.91 -12.48
CA GLN A 121 16.33 5.93 -12.97
C GLN A 121 16.46 7.06 -11.94
N SER A 122 17.65 7.62 -11.78
CA SER A 122 17.81 8.83 -10.95
C SER A 122 16.91 9.94 -11.49
N GLY A 123 16.05 10.50 -10.63
CA GLY A 123 15.04 11.48 -11.03
C GLY A 123 13.82 10.89 -11.76
N GLU A 124 13.60 9.57 -11.68
CA GLU A 124 12.38 8.96 -12.18
C GLU A 124 11.15 9.57 -11.49
N ARG A 125 10.14 9.88 -12.29
CA ARG A 125 8.94 10.55 -11.81
C ARG A 125 8.19 9.66 -10.81
N ALA A 126 7.61 10.29 -9.80
CA ALA A 126 6.93 9.61 -8.70
C ALA A 126 5.85 8.62 -9.16
N ASP A 127 5.11 8.95 -10.22
CA ASP A 127 4.09 8.09 -10.83
C ASP A 127 4.69 6.78 -11.36
N LYS A 128 5.82 6.85 -12.06
CA LYS A 128 6.50 5.65 -12.57
C LYS A 128 7.02 4.76 -11.44
N THR A 129 7.55 5.36 -10.38
CA THR A 129 8.02 4.63 -9.20
C THR A 129 6.87 3.90 -8.51
N ILE A 130 5.71 4.55 -8.34
CA ILE A 130 4.51 3.93 -7.76
C ILE A 130 3.98 2.81 -8.66
N ALA A 131 3.95 3.02 -9.98
CA ALA A 131 3.55 1.99 -10.93
C ALA A 131 4.47 0.76 -10.88
N TRP A 132 5.79 0.97 -10.75
CA TRP A 132 6.76 -0.12 -10.58
C TRP A 132 6.54 -0.87 -9.26
N LEU A 133 6.36 -0.16 -8.13
CA LEU A 133 6.09 -0.76 -6.82
C LEU A 133 4.83 -1.63 -6.85
N LYS A 134 3.74 -1.09 -7.40
CA LYS A 134 2.48 -1.81 -7.56
C LYS A 134 2.69 -3.09 -8.35
N ARG A 135 3.31 -3.01 -9.53
CA ARG A 135 3.57 -4.18 -10.38
C ARG A 135 4.43 -5.22 -9.67
N PHE A 136 5.50 -4.81 -9.00
CA PHE A 136 6.36 -5.72 -8.25
C PHE A 136 5.56 -6.50 -7.20
N ILE A 137 4.75 -5.81 -6.39
CA ILE A 137 3.94 -6.46 -5.36
C ILE A 137 2.91 -7.41 -5.99
N GLU A 138 2.22 -6.99 -7.06
CA GLU A 138 1.22 -7.83 -7.71
C GLU A 138 1.80 -9.11 -8.32
N GLU A 139 3.05 -9.07 -8.81
CA GLU A 139 3.76 -10.22 -9.37
C GLU A 139 4.35 -11.16 -8.30
N ASN A 140 4.64 -10.65 -7.11
CA ASN A 140 5.34 -11.41 -6.05
C ASN A 140 4.44 -11.81 -4.87
N ARG A 141 3.24 -11.25 -4.72
CA ARG A 141 2.32 -11.56 -3.60
C ARG A 141 1.81 -13.01 -3.55
N PHE A 142 2.03 -13.81 -4.60
CA PHE A 142 1.63 -15.23 -4.66
C PHE A 142 2.81 -16.20 -4.66
N ARG A 143 4.06 -15.71 -4.59
CA ARG A 143 5.25 -16.57 -4.66
C ARG A 143 5.61 -17.25 -3.33
N GLY A 144 4.82 -16.99 -2.28
CA GLY A 144 5.06 -17.47 -0.92
C GLY A 144 3.95 -18.35 -0.34
N SER A 145 2.97 -18.78 -1.15
CA SER A 145 1.87 -19.68 -0.76
C SER A 145 2.17 -21.15 -1.06
#